data_AF-A0A853C7G1-F1
#
_entry.id   AF-A0A853C7G1-F1
#
_cell.length_a   1.000
_cell.length_b   1.000
_cell.length_c   1.000
_cell.angle_alpha   90.00
_cell.angle_beta   90.00
_cell.angle_gamma   90.00
#
_symmetry.space_group_name_H-M   'P 1'
#
loop_
_entity.id
_entity.type
_entity.pdbx_description
1 polymer ?
#
loop_
_entity_poly.entity_id
_entity_poly.type
_entity_poly.pdbx_seq_one_letter_code
_entity_poly.pdbx_strand_id
1 'polypeptide(L)'
;MAKKRKAFVHVGLAGIGDIIEPALVQHRDALVELGVTVLPKTTDESFRAAVEILRDHKGWGFKRKEVEGQWADLCRRAHKGRTAVVFSQPLLARAEPEQIDLLLDGLAGFEIHVVVTTCPQEPDADLAAVTKRWGAAVRKPERLHVVELDEADGCAAWKAFGRTVGFGTASLQLDDVPRPVGARPLSSLDEARREIERLTRRNESLEHRLEETDRKRRKLKKKLSKVA
;
A
#
# COMPACT_ATOMS: atom_id res chain seq x y z
N MET A 1 -0.80 8.06 -31.96
CA MET A 1 -1.01 8.62 -30.60
C MET A 1 0.11 8.11 -29.70
N ALA A 2 0.73 8.96 -28.88
CA ALA A 2 1.76 8.51 -27.95
C ALA A 2 1.17 7.51 -26.94
N LYS A 3 1.87 6.40 -26.67
CA LYS A 3 1.43 5.39 -25.70
C LYS A 3 1.34 6.03 -24.32
N LYS A 4 0.20 5.91 -23.65
CA LYS A 4 0.02 6.43 -22.29
C LYS A 4 0.96 5.70 -21.33
N ARG A 5 1.51 6.41 -20.35
CA ARG A 5 2.27 5.81 -19.25
C ARG A 5 1.32 4.93 -18.42
N LYS A 6 1.79 3.81 -17.91
CA LYS A 6 0.99 2.91 -17.08
C LYS A 6 1.01 3.35 -15.62
N ALA A 7 -0.12 3.20 -14.94
CA ALA A 7 -0.21 3.29 -13.50
C ALA A 7 -0.79 1.98 -12.95
N PHE A 8 -0.10 1.34 -12.02
CA PHE A 8 -0.54 0.10 -11.39
C PHE A 8 -1.01 0.41 -9.97
N VAL A 9 -2.27 0.11 -9.67
CA VAL A 9 -2.85 0.19 -8.33
C VAL A 9 -3.01 -1.23 -7.81
N HIS A 10 -2.20 -1.60 -6.82
CA HIS A 10 -2.32 -2.89 -6.15
C HIS A 10 -3.30 -2.79 -4.99
N VAL A 11 -4.29 -3.68 -5.03
CA VAL A 11 -5.35 -3.85 -4.04
C VAL A 11 -5.21 -5.26 -3.50
N GLY A 12 -4.49 -5.42 -2.39
CA GLY A 12 -4.42 -6.69 -1.70
C GLY A 12 -5.72 -6.95 -0.95
N LEU A 13 -6.36 -8.09 -1.21
CA LEU A 13 -7.12 -8.72 -0.13
C LEU A 13 -6.12 -9.09 0.96
N ALA A 14 -6.56 -9.04 2.22
CA ALA A 14 -5.67 -9.29 3.35
C ALA A 14 -4.85 -10.58 3.15
N GLY A 15 -3.68 -10.64 3.78
CA GLY A 15 -2.86 -11.84 3.77
C GLY A 15 -1.53 -11.71 3.05
N ILE A 16 -1.16 -12.75 2.30
CA ILE A 16 0.19 -12.85 1.71
C ILE A 16 0.48 -11.71 0.72
N GLY A 17 -0.56 -11.14 0.10
CA GLY A 17 -0.43 -9.96 -0.77
C GLY A 17 0.11 -8.71 -0.04
N ASP A 18 0.01 -8.67 1.29
CA ASP A 18 0.48 -7.54 2.12
C ASP A 18 2.00 -7.36 2.06
N ILE A 19 2.77 -8.37 1.62
CA ILE A 19 4.23 -8.26 1.43
C ILE A 19 4.60 -7.32 0.28
N ILE A 20 3.68 -7.07 -0.67
CA ILE A 20 3.96 -6.31 -1.89
C ILE A 20 4.25 -4.84 -1.58
N GLU A 21 3.50 -4.20 -0.68
CA GLU A 21 3.74 -2.81 -0.29
C GLU A 21 5.14 -2.59 0.33
N PRO A 22 5.55 -3.30 1.40
CA PRO A 22 6.86 -3.11 1.98
C PRO A 22 7.98 -3.53 1.03
N ALA A 23 7.78 -4.54 0.18
CA ALA A 23 8.75 -4.92 -0.85
C ALA A 23 8.96 -3.80 -1.89
N LEU A 24 7.89 -3.14 -2.34
CA LEU A 24 7.98 -1.99 -3.24
C LEU A 24 8.75 -0.83 -2.59
N VAL A 25 8.44 -0.51 -1.34
CA VAL A 25 9.11 0.56 -0.60
C VAL A 25 10.59 0.25 -0.41
N GLN A 26 10.94 -0.98 -0.03
CA GLN A 26 12.32 -1.44 0.15
C GLN A 26 13.13 -1.34 -1.14
N HIS A 27 12.55 -1.75 -2.27
CA HIS A 27 13.24 -1.84 -3.56
C HIS A 27 13.05 -0.61 -4.45
N ARG A 28 12.56 0.50 -3.90
CA ARG A 28 12.13 1.70 -4.65
C ARG A 28 13.18 2.23 -5.63
N ASP A 29 14.45 2.25 -5.23
CA ASP A 29 15.52 2.83 -6.05
C ASP A 29 15.91 1.89 -7.20
N ALA A 30 16.01 0.58 -6.94
CA ALA A 30 16.25 -0.43 -7.96
C ALA A 30 15.10 -0.52 -8.98
N LEU A 31 13.84 -0.36 -8.54
CA LEU A 31 12.67 -0.39 -9.43
C LEU A 31 12.67 0.77 -10.44
N VAL A 32 13.24 1.93 -10.09
CA VAL A 32 13.36 3.06 -11.02
C VAL A 32 14.27 2.71 -12.19
N GLU A 33 15.37 1.96 -11.95
CA GLU A 33 16.25 1.45 -13.01
C GLU A 33 15.53 0.46 -13.92
N LEU A 34 14.54 -0.26 -13.39
CA LEU A 34 13.65 -1.16 -14.15
C LEU A 34 12.47 -0.43 -14.81
N GLY A 35 12.43 0.91 -14.77
CA GLY A 35 11.39 1.71 -15.43
C GLY A 35 10.06 1.76 -14.68
N VAL A 36 10.07 1.55 -13.36
CA VAL A 36 8.89 1.60 -12.49
C VAL A 36 9.15 2.51 -11.28
N THR A 37 8.33 3.55 -11.11
CA THR A 37 8.40 4.45 -9.94
C THR A 37 7.39 4.01 -8.88
N VAL A 38 7.88 3.65 -7.70
CA VAL A 38 7.06 3.47 -6.50
C VAL A 38 6.67 4.85 -5.96
N LEU A 39 5.36 5.15 -5.89
CA LEU A 39 4.89 6.48 -5.50
C LEU A 39 5.22 6.82 -4.04
N PRO A 40 4.88 5.96 -3.06
CA PRO A 40 5.25 6.19 -1.67
C PRO A 40 6.75 5.95 -1.45
N LYS A 41 7.36 6.75 -0.59
CA LYS A 41 8.72 6.55 -0.07
C LYS A 41 8.75 5.66 1.16
N THR A 42 7.61 5.51 1.82
CA THR A 42 7.44 4.74 3.06
C THR A 42 6.05 4.10 3.06
N THR A 43 5.88 3.03 3.84
CA THR A 43 4.57 2.40 4.04
C THR A 43 3.58 3.31 4.79
N ASP A 44 4.06 4.18 5.70
CA ASP A 44 3.23 5.19 6.36
C ASP A 44 2.61 6.17 5.35
N GLU A 45 3.34 6.54 4.31
CA GLU A 45 2.85 7.44 3.26
C GLU A 45 1.74 6.78 2.40
N SER A 46 1.88 5.51 2.00
CA SER A 46 0.81 4.77 1.32
C SER A 46 -0.40 4.58 2.22
N PHE A 47 -0.18 4.21 3.47
CA PHE A 47 -1.24 4.03 4.46
C PHE A 47 -2.05 5.31 4.68
N ARG A 48 -1.39 6.45 4.94
CA ARG A 48 -2.09 7.74 5.11
C ARG A 48 -2.85 8.17 3.87
N ALA A 49 -2.29 7.94 2.68
CA ALA A 49 -2.97 8.23 1.42
C ALA A 49 -4.24 7.39 1.25
N ALA A 50 -4.20 6.09 1.61
CA ALA A 50 -5.42 5.28 1.59
C ALA A 50 -6.43 5.72 2.66
N VAL A 51 -5.99 6.04 3.88
CA VAL A 51 -6.86 6.57 4.94
C VAL A 51 -7.54 7.88 4.50
N GLU A 52 -6.82 8.74 3.78
CA GLU A 52 -7.38 9.95 3.16
C GLU A 52 -8.49 9.58 2.15
N ILE A 53 -8.21 8.69 1.21
CA ILE A 53 -9.13 8.28 0.14
C ILE A 53 -10.38 7.61 0.71
N LEU A 54 -10.20 6.72 1.69
CA LEU A 54 -11.27 6.03 2.41
C LEU A 54 -12.04 6.95 3.36
N ARG A 55 -11.57 8.19 3.56
CA ARG A 55 -12.13 9.19 4.47
C ARG A 55 -12.22 8.72 5.92
N ASP A 56 -11.37 7.77 6.31
CA ASP A 56 -11.45 7.04 7.58
C ASP A 56 -10.46 7.54 8.65
N HIS A 57 -9.97 8.77 8.54
CA HIS A 57 -9.00 9.33 9.48
C HIS A 57 -9.39 9.19 10.95
N LYS A 58 -10.69 9.32 11.29
CA LYS A 58 -11.18 9.15 12.66
C LYS A 58 -11.09 7.70 13.15
N GLY A 59 -11.39 6.72 12.29
CA GLY A 59 -11.29 5.30 12.62
C GLY A 59 -9.85 4.87 12.94
N TRP A 60 -8.89 5.58 12.36
CA TRP A 60 -7.45 5.37 12.58
C TRP A 60 -6.82 6.36 13.57
N GLY A 61 -7.61 7.15 14.30
CA GLY A 61 -7.11 8.07 15.34
C GLY A 61 -6.37 9.31 14.81
N PHE A 62 -6.37 9.56 13.50
CA PHE A 62 -5.76 10.74 12.91
C PHE A 62 -6.69 11.95 12.92
N LYS A 63 -6.09 13.14 13.05
CA LYS A 63 -6.75 14.39 12.66
C LYS A 63 -6.76 14.48 11.14
N ARG A 64 -7.81 15.05 10.58
CA ARG A 64 -7.94 15.26 9.12
C ARG A 64 -6.67 15.86 8.48
N LYS A 65 -6.10 16.89 9.09
CA LYS A 65 -4.88 17.57 8.62
C LYS A 65 -3.62 16.69 8.58
N GLU A 66 -3.64 15.52 9.21
CA GLU A 66 -2.51 14.57 9.24
C GLU A 66 -2.53 13.60 8.05
N VAL A 67 -3.64 13.55 7.31
CA VAL A 67 -3.80 12.70 6.12
C VAL A 67 -4.21 13.49 4.87
N GLU A 68 -4.78 14.69 5.01
CA GLU A 68 -5.24 15.49 3.88
C GLU A 68 -4.07 15.94 2.99
N GLY A 69 -4.20 15.71 1.67
CA GLY A 69 -3.22 16.05 0.65
C GLY A 69 -2.17 14.96 0.36
N GLN A 70 -2.17 13.84 1.09
CA GLN A 70 -1.20 12.75 0.89
C GLN A 70 -1.33 12.13 -0.50
N TRP A 71 -2.56 11.82 -0.93
CA TRP A 71 -2.81 11.31 -2.27
C TRP A 71 -2.45 12.33 -3.34
N ALA A 72 -2.82 13.60 -3.15
CA ALA A 72 -2.47 14.66 -4.10
C ALA A 72 -0.94 14.80 -4.28
N ASP A 73 -0.17 14.67 -3.21
CA ASP A 73 1.30 14.68 -3.26
C ASP A 73 1.90 13.49 -4.02
N LEU A 74 1.31 12.31 -3.88
CA LEU A 74 1.69 11.12 -4.66
C LEU A 74 1.37 11.32 -6.14
N CYS A 75 0.18 11.80 -6.49
CA CYS A 75 -0.21 12.11 -7.87
C CYS A 75 0.70 13.17 -8.50
N ARG A 76 1.06 14.22 -7.76
CA ARG A 76 2.02 15.24 -8.25
C ARG A 76 3.38 14.64 -8.60
N ARG A 77 3.88 13.68 -7.80
CA ARG A 77 5.11 12.94 -8.14
C ARG A 77 4.91 12.06 -9.36
N ALA A 78 3.79 11.34 -9.44
CA ALA A 78 3.46 10.50 -10.59
C ALA A 78 3.54 11.30 -11.90
N HIS A 79 2.90 12.47 -11.94
CA HIS A 79 2.84 13.33 -13.13
C HIS A 79 4.20 13.89 -13.53
N LYS A 80 5.07 14.23 -12.56
CA LYS A 80 6.45 14.70 -12.80
C LYS A 80 7.38 13.60 -13.31
N GLY A 81 7.12 12.34 -12.98
CA GLY A 81 7.91 11.20 -13.42
C GLY A 81 7.82 10.96 -14.93
N ARG A 82 8.60 10.02 -15.48
CA ARG A 82 8.54 9.64 -16.91
C ARG A 82 8.29 8.15 -17.15
N THR A 83 8.38 7.35 -16.10
CA THR A 83 8.25 5.90 -16.10
C THR A 83 6.84 5.46 -15.71
N ALA A 84 6.57 4.15 -15.73
CA ALA A 84 5.34 3.62 -15.14
C ALA A 84 5.34 3.89 -13.64
N VAL A 85 4.16 4.00 -13.03
CA VAL A 85 4.02 4.23 -11.59
C VAL A 85 3.31 3.08 -10.92
N VAL A 86 3.64 2.81 -9.67
CA VAL A 86 2.98 1.79 -8.85
C VAL A 86 2.61 2.35 -7.48
N PHE A 87 1.39 2.05 -7.06
CA PHE A 87 0.86 2.32 -5.72
C PHE A 87 0.28 1.02 -5.17
N SER A 88 0.60 0.68 -3.94
CA SER A 88 0.10 -0.53 -3.29
C SER A 88 -0.42 -0.18 -1.91
N GLN A 89 -1.66 -0.55 -1.62
CA GLN A 89 -2.21 -0.44 -0.28
C GLN A 89 -3.42 -1.39 -0.12
N PRO A 90 -3.27 -2.50 0.64
CA PRO A 90 -4.35 -3.46 0.91
C PRO A 90 -5.65 -2.85 1.44
N LEU A 91 -5.59 -1.76 2.21
CA LEU A 91 -6.80 -1.07 2.70
C LEU A 91 -7.73 -0.59 1.58
N LEU A 92 -7.25 -0.47 0.33
CA LEU A 92 -8.10 -0.11 -0.80
C LEU A 92 -9.10 -1.20 -1.20
N ALA A 93 -8.99 -2.42 -0.68
CA ALA A 93 -9.98 -3.49 -0.95
C ALA A 93 -11.40 -3.11 -0.51
N ARG A 94 -11.50 -2.32 0.58
CA ARG A 94 -12.76 -1.77 1.11
C ARG A 94 -13.19 -0.44 0.48
N ALA A 95 -12.51 0.03 -0.57
CA ALA A 95 -12.88 1.29 -1.21
C ALA A 95 -14.26 1.16 -1.87
N GLU A 96 -15.11 2.15 -1.58
CA GLU A 96 -16.40 2.34 -2.23
C GLU A 96 -16.24 3.00 -3.61
N PRO A 97 -17.23 2.88 -4.52
CA PRO A 97 -17.13 3.38 -5.89
C PRO A 97 -16.64 4.84 -6.00
N GLU A 98 -17.19 5.75 -5.19
CA GLU A 98 -16.81 7.18 -5.22
C GLU A 98 -15.37 7.41 -4.73
N GLN A 99 -14.87 6.54 -3.84
CA GLN A 99 -13.50 6.58 -3.34
C GLN A 99 -12.52 6.03 -4.39
N ILE A 100 -12.93 4.97 -5.11
CA ILE A 100 -12.18 4.44 -6.25
C ILE A 100 -12.08 5.51 -7.34
N ASP A 101 -13.19 6.14 -7.71
CA ASP A 101 -13.20 7.21 -8.71
C ASP A 101 -12.27 8.37 -8.30
N LEU A 102 -12.35 8.84 -7.05
CA LEU A 102 -11.46 9.86 -6.52
C LEU A 102 -9.97 9.46 -6.61
N LEU A 103 -9.65 8.21 -6.30
CA LEU A 103 -8.29 7.69 -6.40
C LEU A 103 -7.82 7.71 -7.86
N LEU A 104 -8.62 7.15 -8.77
CA LEU A 104 -8.27 7.03 -10.19
C LEU A 104 -8.20 8.40 -10.90
N ASP A 105 -9.02 9.37 -10.50
CA ASP A 105 -9.01 10.74 -11.02
C ASP A 105 -7.66 11.43 -10.78
N GLY A 106 -7.00 11.16 -9.65
CA GLY A 106 -5.64 11.66 -9.38
C GLY A 106 -4.59 11.17 -10.39
N LEU A 107 -4.87 10.04 -11.05
CA LEU A 107 -4.03 9.42 -12.08
C LEU A 107 -4.58 9.65 -13.50
N ALA A 108 -5.44 10.66 -13.69
CA ALA A 108 -5.94 11.02 -15.02
C ALA A 108 -4.79 11.24 -16.01
N GLY A 109 -4.89 10.63 -17.19
CA GLY A 109 -3.83 10.67 -18.22
C GLY A 109 -2.90 9.45 -18.24
N PHE A 110 -2.93 8.61 -17.19
CA PHE A 110 -2.30 7.29 -17.21
C PHE A 110 -3.22 6.23 -17.84
N GLU A 111 -2.61 5.13 -18.29
CA GLU A 111 -3.28 3.86 -18.53
C GLU A 111 -3.29 3.10 -17.20
N ILE A 112 -4.40 3.19 -16.47
CA ILE A 112 -4.55 2.62 -15.15
C ILE A 112 -4.82 1.12 -15.28
N HIS A 113 -4.02 0.32 -14.57
CA HIS A 113 -4.25 -1.10 -14.32
C HIS A 113 -4.41 -1.31 -12.82
N VAL A 114 -5.35 -2.17 -12.45
CA VAL A 114 -5.58 -2.60 -11.07
C VAL A 114 -5.12 -4.04 -10.94
N VAL A 115 -4.34 -4.32 -9.91
CA VAL A 115 -3.88 -5.67 -9.58
C VAL A 115 -4.52 -6.06 -8.26
N VAL A 116 -5.40 -7.04 -8.29
CA VAL A 116 -6.03 -7.62 -7.10
C VAL A 116 -5.27 -8.89 -6.74
N THR A 117 -4.71 -8.96 -5.53
CA THR A 117 -4.14 -10.22 -5.02
C THR A 117 -5.11 -10.87 -4.05
N THR A 118 -5.19 -12.19 -4.09
CA THR A 118 -6.08 -13.00 -3.27
C THR A 118 -5.46 -14.35 -2.96
N CYS A 119 -5.91 -14.98 -1.87
CA CYS A 119 -5.42 -16.26 -1.39
C CYS A 119 -6.63 -17.11 -0.92
N PRO A 120 -6.80 -18.37 -1.37
CA PRO A 120 -7.93 -19.23 -0.99
C PRO A 120 -8.11 -19.43 0.52
N GLN A 121 -7.03 -19.27 1.29
CA GLN A 121 -6.97 -19.47 2.73
C GLN A 121 -7.60 -18.30 3.53
N GLU A 122 -8.05 -17.24 2.85
CA GLU A 122 -8.64 -16.04 3.47
C GLU A 122 -10.14 -15.92 3.18
N PRO A 123 -11.01 -16.50 4.04
CA PRO A 123 -12.45 -16.61 3.77
C PRO A 123 -13.22 -15.28 3.88
N ASP A 124 -12.64 -14.25 4.50
CA ASP A 124 -13.29 -12.95 4.70
C ASP A 124 -13.19 -12.01 3.48
N ALA A 125 -12.48 -12.43 2.43
CA ALA A 125 -12.27 -11.64 1.23
C ALA A 125 -13.37 -11.86 0.19
N ASP A 126 -14.31 -10.92 0.07
CA ASP A 126 -15.29 -10.91 -1.05
C ASP A 126 -14.61 -10.48 -2.36
N LEU A 127 -13.81 -11.40 -2.93
CA LEU A 127 -13.09 -11.22 -4.19
C LEU A 127 -14.06 -10.83 -5.31
N ALA A 128 -15.26 -11.39 -5.34
CA ALA A 128 -16.26 -11.10 -6.35
C ALA A 128 -16.71 -9.63 -6.27
N ALA A 129 -17.01 -9.12 -5.07
CA ALA A 129 -17.37 -7.72 -4.89
C ALA A 129 -16.21 -6.76 -5.19
N VAL A 130 -14.99 -7.08 -4.74
CA VAL A 130 -13.80 -6.26 -5.04
C VAL A 130 -13.54 -6.20 -6.53
N THR A 131 -13.51 -7.35 -7.21
CA THR A 131 -13.30 -7.45 -8.67
C THR A 131 -14.40 -6.71 -9.42
N LYS A 132 -15.66 -6.80 -8.96
CA LYS A 132 -16.79 -6.06 -9.56
C LYS A 132 -16.63 -4.55 -9.42
N ARG A 133 -16.34 -4.03 -8.23
CA ARG A 133 -16.16 -2.58 -7.97
C ARG A 133 -15.00 -2.02 -8.79
N TRP A 134 -13.83 -2.64 -8.71
CA TRP A 134 -12.62 -2.18 -9.40
C TRP A 134 -12.69 -2.38 -10.92
N GLY A 135 -13.30 -3.47 -11.37
CA GLY A 135 -13.54 -3.74 -12.79
C GLY A 135 -14.44 -2.70 -13.45
N ALA A 136 -15.50 -2.27 -12.77
CA ALA A 136 -16.37 -1.19 -13.25
C ALA A 136 -15.60 0.13 -13.43
N ALA A 137 -14.68 0.44 -12.50
CA ALA A 137 -13.92 1.70 -12.52
C ALA A 137 -12.87 1.77 -13.65
N VAL A 138 -12.15 0.67 -13.93
CA VAL A 138 -11.13 0.66 -15.01
C VAL A 138 -11.71 0.56 -16.42
N ARG A 139 -13.01 0.22 -16.53
CA ARG A 139 -13.87 0.13 -17.73
C ARG A 139 -13.45 -0.90 -18.78
N LYS A 140 -12.20 -1.35 -18.79
CA LYS A 140 -11.69 -2.35 -19.72
C LYS A 140 -11.19 -3.59 -18.96
N PRO A 141 -11.59 -4.80 -19.34
CA PRO A 141 -11.23 -6.01 -18.61
C PRO A 141 -9.72 -6.26 -18.59
N GLU A 142 -8.98 -5.89 -19.65
CA GLU A 142 -7.51 -6.03 -19.71
C GLU A 142 -6.75 -5.12 -18.72
N ARG A 143 -7.47 -4.25 -18.00
CA ARG A 143 -6.93 -3.38 -16.96
C ARG A 143 -7.13 -3.91 -15.56
N LEU A 144 -7.85 -5.00 -15.38
CA LEU A 144 -8.00 -5.66 -14.10
C LEU A 144 -7.25 -6.99 -14.14
N HIS A 145 -6.28 -7.14 -13.25
CA HIS A 145 -5.46 -8.34 -13.12
C HIS A 145 -5.76 -8.98 -11.77
N VAL A 146 -6.27 -10.20 -11.77
CA VAL A 146 -6.45 -10.98 -10.53
C VAL A 146 -5.28 -11.96 -10.43
N VAL A 147 -4.58 -11.91 -9.31
CA VAL A 147 -3.45 -12.78 -8.98
C VAL A 147 -3.89 -13.65 -7.81
N GLU A 148 -4.26 -14.89 -8.14
CA GLU A 148 -4.58 -15.92 -7.16
C GLU A 148 -3.29 -16.58 -6.68
N LEU A 149 -3.11 -16.64 -5.37
CA LEU A 149 -1.93 -17.22 -4.72
C LEU A 149 -2.30 -18.60 -4.19
N ASP A 150 -1.70 -19.65 -4.74
CA ASP A 150 -1.99 -21.04 -4.36
C ASP A 150 -1.45 -21.40 -2.97
N GLU A 151 -0.34 -20.77 -2.56
CA GLU A 151 0.37 -21.04 -1.31
C GLU A 151 0.67 -19.75 -0.54
N ALA A 152 0.89 -19.90 0.77
CA ALA A 152 1.31 -18.83 1.67
C ALA A 152 2.79 -18.41 1.49
N ASP A 153 3.23 -18.24 0.24
CA ASP A 153 4.58 -17.81 -0.12
C ASP A 153 4.60 -16.36 -0.64
N GLY A 154 5.15 -15.46 0.18
CA GLY A 154 5.37 -14.07 -0.22
C GLY A 154 6.30 -13.91 -1.42
N CYS A 155 7.23 -14.84 -1.66
CA CYS A 155 8.11 -14.82 -2.83
C CYS A 155 7.32 -15.10 -4.11
N ALA A 156 6.40 -16.05 -4.08
CA ALA A 156 5.46 -16.31 -5.18
C ALA A 156 4.58 -15.08 -5.46
N ALA A 157 4.02 -14.45 -4.43
CA ALA A 157 3.22 -13.23 -4.57
C ALA A 157 4.02 -12.09 -5.22
N TRP A 158 5.25 -11.86 -4.74
CA TRP A 158 6.13 -10.84 -5.29
C TRP A 158 6.52 -11.11 -6.76
N LYS A 159 6.84 -12.37 -7.10
CA LYS A 159 7.12 -12.78 -8.48
C LYS A 159 5.91 -12.58 -9.38
N ALA A 160 4.71 -12.97 -8.94
CA ALA A 160 3.49 -12.82 -9.71
C ALA A 160 3.16 -11.34 -9.94
N PHE A 161 3.27 -10.52 -8.90
CA PHE A 161 3.10 -9.07 -9.01
C PHE A 161 4.10 -8.43 -9.98
N GLY A 162 5.38 -8.76 -9.86
CA GLY A 162 6.43 -8.27 -10.76
C GLY A 162 6.17 -8.61 -12.22
N ARG A 163 5.71 -9.84 -12.53
CA ARG A 163 5.31 -10.23 -13.88
C ARG A 163 4.16 -9.38 -14.43
N THR A 164 3.14 -9.10 -13.62
CA THR A 164 1.98 -8.29 -14.02
C THR A 164 2.36 -6.83 -14.30
N VAL A 165 3.25 -6.25 -13.48
CA VAL A 165 3.73 -4.87 -13.66
C VAL A 165 4.77 -4.76 -14.78
N GLY A 166 5.56 -5.81 -14.99
CA GLY A 166 6.59 -5.90 -16.02
C GLY A 166 8.03 -5.69 -15.52
N PHE A 167 8.34 -6.09 -14.29
CA PHE A 167 9.71 -6.08 -13.76
C PHE A 167 10.13 -7.47 -13.21
N GLY A 168 11.43 -7.74 -13.26
CA GLY A 168 12.01 -8.99 -12.73
C GLY A 168 12.33 -8.89 -11.23
N THR A 169 12.16 -9.99 -10.50
CA THR A 169 12.36 -10.04 -9.04
C THR A 169 13.63 -10.80 -8.60
N ALA A 170 14.44 -11.29 -9.55
CA ALA A 170 15.61 -12.13 -9.25
C ALA A 170 16.61 -11.45 -8.30
N SER A 171 16.81 -10.14 -8.47
CA SER A 171 17.69 -9.31 -7.63
C SER A 171 16.92 -8.52 -6.55
N LEU A 172 15.60 -8.67 -6.46
CA LEU A 172 14.72 -7.94 -5.54
C LEU A 172 14.19 -8.91 -4.47
N GLN A 173 15.11 -9.46 -3.67
CA GLN A 173 14.81 -10.49 -2.68
C GLN A 173 14.03 -9.93 -1.48
N LEU A 174 13.33 -10.80 -0.75
CA LEU A 174 12.44 -10.41 0.35
C LEU A 174 13.07 -10.60 1.74
N ASP A 175 14.33 -11.05 1.83
CA ASP A 175 14.96 -11.42 3.10
C ASP A 175 15.01 -10.24 4.09
N ASP A 176 15.23 -9.03 3.58
CA ASP A 176 15.27 -7.80 4.38
C ASP A 176 13.92 -7.06 4.44
N VAL A 177 12.87 -7.59 3.81
CA VAL A 177 11.55 -6.96 3.79
C VAL A 177 10.83 -7.30 5.10
N PRO A 178 10.40 -6.30 5.89
CA PRO A 178 9.62 -6.56 7.10
C PRO A 178 8.36 -7.34 6.76
N ARG A 179 8.16 -8.50 7.41
CA ARG A 179 6.94 -9.27 7.23
C ARG A 179 5.74 -8.49 7.80
N PRO A 180 4.59 -8.49 7.11
CA PRO A 180 3.37 -7.88 7.62
C PRO A 180 3.01 -8.42 9.01
N VAL A 181 2.57 -7.53 9.89
CA VAL A 181 2.07 -7.89 11.22
C VAL A 181 0.76 -8.64 11.02
N GLY A 182 0.73 -9.94 11.36
CA GLY A 182 -0.40 -10.83 11.07
C GLY A 182 -0.09 -11.94 10.06
N ALA A 183 1.08 -11.93 9.41
CA ALA A 183 1.50 -12.99 8.48
C ALA A 183 1.78 -14.35 9.16
N ARG A 184 1.64 -14.45 10.49
CA ARG A 184 1.68 -15.74 11.19
C ARG A 184 0.24 -16.29 11.21
N PRO A 185 -0.02 -17.45 10.59
CA PRO A 185 -1.30 -18.11 10.74
C PRO A 185 -1.56 -18.41 12.22
N LEU A 186 -2.69 -17.93 12.73
CA LEU A 186 -3.14 -18.18 14.11
C LEU A 186 -4.14 -19.33 14.05
N SER A 187 -3.82 -20.40 14.78
CA SER A 187 -4.51 -21.70 14.67
C SER A 187 -5.72 -21.84 15.58
N SER A 188 -5.97 -20.85 16.45
CA SER A 188 -7.10 -20.85 17.39
C SER A 188 -7.54 -19.44 17.78
N LEU A 189 -8.78 -19.31 18.26
CA LEU A 189 -9.33 -18.06 18.78
C LEU A 189 -8.53 -17.53 19.98
N ASP A 190 -8.01 -18.41 20.84
CA ASP A 190 -7.21 -18.02 21.98
C ASP A 190 -5.84 -17.47 21.56
N GLU A 191 -5.24 -18.05 20.53
CA GLU A 191 -4.02 -17.52 19.92
C GLU A 191 -4.28 -16.14 19.30
N ALA A 192 -5.41 -15.97 18.61
CA ALA A 192 -5.84 -14.69 18.05
C ALA A 192 -6.07 -13.62 19.14
N ARG A 193 -6.74 -13.96 20.24
CA ARG A 193 -6.98 -13.04 21.37
C ARG A 193 -5.66 -12.60 22.02
N ARG A 194 -4.74 -13.53 22.26
CA ARG A 194 -3.41 -13.22 22.81
C ARG A 194 -2.61 -12.32 21.87
N GLU A 195 -2.71 -12.56 20.57
CA GLU A 195 -2.03 -11.75 19.58
C GLU A 195 -2.60 -10.33 19.53
N ILE A 196 -3.92 -10.17 19.57
CA ILE A 196 -4.59 -8.86 19.69
C ILE A 196 -4.10 -8.13 20.94
N GLU A 197 -4.12 -8.77 22.11
CA GLU A 197 -3.63 -8.15 23.35
C GLU A 197 -2.15 -7.73 23.25
N ARG A 198 -1.30 -8.57 22.64
CA ARG A 198 0.11 -8.28 22.42
C ARG A 198 0.28 -7.07 21.50
N LEU A 199 -0.48 -6.99 20.42
CA LEU A 199 -0.46 -5.88 19.47
C LEU A 199 -0.96 -4.59 20.10
N THR A 200 -2.03 -4.64 20.89
CA THR A 200 -2.53 -3.49 21.66
C THR A 200 -1.44 -2.93 22.58
N ARG A 201 -0.81 -3.77 23.40
CA ARG A 201 0.30 -3.34 24.29
C ARG A 201 1.48 -2.77 23.51
N ARG A 202 1.80 -3.37 22.35
CA ARG A 202 2.89 -2.89 21.50
C ARG A 202 2.56 -1.53 20.90
N ASN A 203 1.32 -1.33 20.45
CA ASN A 203 0.86 -0.06 19.89
C ASN A 203 0.93 1.05 20.95
N GLU A 204 0.41 0.82 22.15
CA GLU A 204 0.52 1.77 23.27
C GLU A 204 1.98 2.16 23.56
N SER A 205 2.89 1.17 23.55
CA SER A 205 4.32 1.42 23.73
C SER A 205 4.94 2.24 22.59
N LEU A 206 4.54 1.97 21.35
CA LEU A 206 5.01 2.72 20.17
C LEU A 206 4.49 4.15 20.16
N GLU A 207 3.22 4.37 20.52
CA GLU A 207 2.62 5.70 20.68
C GLU A 207 3.40 6.53 21.70
N HIS A 208 3.73 5.96 22.86
CA HIS A 208 4.56 6.65 23.85
C HIS A 208 5.96 7.02 23.29
N ARG A 209 6.61 6.10 22.58
CA ARG A 209 7.93 6.37 21.95
C ARG A 209 7.87 7.43 20.86
N LEU A 210 6.79 7.45 20.08
CA LEU A 210 6.54 8.47 19.06
C LEU A 210 6.38 9.84 19.72
N GLU A 211 5.58 9.95 20.79
CA GLU A 211 5.44 11.19 21.55
C GLU A 211 6.78 11.71 22.09
N GLU A 212 7.59 10.82 22.67
CA GLU A 212 8.92 11.20 23.16
C GLU A 212 9.81 11.73 22.04
N THR A 213 9.81 11.05 20.90
CA THR A 213 10.61 11.42 19.74
C THR A 213 10.17 12.76 19.18
N ASP A 214 8.86 13.00 19.10
CA ASP A 214 8.30 14.29 18.68
C ASP A 214 8.63 15.43 19.65
N ARG A 215 8.58 15.16 20.96
CA ARG A 215 9.03 16.12 21.99
C ARG A 215 10.51 16.46 21.79
N LYS A 216 11.38 15.46 21.55
CA LYS A 216 12.81 15.66 21.27
C LYS A 216 13.02 16.46 19.97
N ARG A 217 12.34 16.11 18.88
CA ARG A 217 12.39 16.82 17.60
C ARG A 217 12.00 18.29 17.73
N ARG A 218 10.92 18.59 18.45
CA ARG A 218 10.48 19.98 18.73
C ARG A 218 11.53 20.76 19.53
N LYS A 219 12.16 20.15 20.53
CA LYS A 219 13.25 20.76 21.31
C LYS A 219 14.47 21.06 20.43
N LEU A 220 14.88 20.13 19.58
CA LEU A 220 16.01 20.31 18.65
C LEU A 220 15.71 21.42 17.64
N LYS A 221 14.51 21.46 17.04
CA LYS A 221 14.11 22.53 16.12
C LYS A 221 14.18 23.92 16.76
N LYS A 222 13.73 24.04 18.02
CA LYS A 222 13.84 25.30 18.80
C LYS A 222 15.28 25.69 19.13
N LYS A 223 16.18 24.73 19.31
CA LYS A 223 17.62 25.01 19.54
C LYS A 223 18.28 25.47 18.24
N LEU A 224 18.00 24.80 17.12
CA LEU A 224 18.55 25.14 15.82
C LEU A 224 18.15 26.56 15.38
N SER A 225 16.89 26.96 15.61
CA SER A 225 16.39 28.31 15.32
C SER A 225 16.95 29.41 16.22
N LYS A 226 17.70 29.08 17.27
CA LYS A 226 18.40 30.05 18.13
C LYS A 226 19.88 30.19 17.76
N VAL A 227 20.40 29.30 16.92
CA VAL A 227 21.81 29.22 16.50
C VAL A 227 21.97 29.72 15.05
N ALA A 228 20.91 29.66 14.24
CA ALA A 228 20.78 30.34 12.96
C ALA A 228 20.20 31.76 13.16
#